data_AF-A0A5Q4ZDE9-F1
#
_entry.id   AF-A0A5Q4ZDE9-F1
#
_cell.length_a   1.000
_cell.length_b   1.000
_cell.length_c   1.000
_cell.angle_alpha   90.00
_cell.angle_beta   90.00
_cell.angle_gamma   90.00
#
_symmetry.space_group_name_H-M   'P 1'
#
loop_
_entity.id
_entity.type
_entity.pdbx_description
1 polymer ?
#
loop_
_entity_poly.entity_id
_entity_poly.type
_entity_poly.pdbx_seq_one_letter_code
_entity_poly.pdbx_strand_id
1 'polypeptide(L)'
;MRFVYLVLLISVCCACSQHNDRITFSSEDRGVENAIDTWRDQFDPLWRYRRTTCSAGALALSDVKGLVQQLLHVSTATACDRLTALPETYSMQIDGNQASAVVQNANGRPGRQIRFILASSAGGWAVRKVLAASTQSTTTIFDSTQASSSDGRVEPAYSAWIPHGAAPWEITHVITYGQSLSQGFFNKPVLSTHQRYSSLRFNGGVRAQDGGQSDGVDVAYRQFVPLIETQWGDKAETPTSGTLNMAMQLIEQENLQNHTKLPYQFVGSAPGEGSMDIATLSQPGRYYTRLLRDIAQGKRLADAQGKTYGVGAITWTQGEADDSVNTPIPAYITRLKTLRADVDRDAKALTGQKQDVEMITYQVATNRHFDQQYPHIALALLQASHEDPHIHLAVPMYLFRYVDGGHTDNRSTEWMGAYYGLVLKRILIDQETWKPLEPLAWQRAGATATLRFNVPAPPLRWDTTQVAGNSDYGFSLRLPSGNLLPIQSVSITGPDEVRITAQSPIPAGTHVEYAFNGVGVAGSRYGPRGNLRDSQGDAIRFNDGRESMRLDNWCVIFDVQL
;
A
#
# COMPACT_ATOMS: atom_id res chain seq x y z
N MET A 1 -6.14 43.14 -34.83
CA MET A 1 -6.76 42.52 -33.63
C MET A 1 -5.64 41.80 -32.89
N ARG A 2 -5.33 42.23 -31.65
CA ARG A 2 -4.08 41.89 -30.96
C ARG A 2 -4.08 40.44 -30.48
N PHE A 3 -3.18 39.64 -31.04
CA PHE A 3 -2.73 38.37 -30.48
C PHE A 3 -1.88 38.65 -29.23
N VAL A 4 -2.27 38.08 -28.09
CA VAL A 4 -1.40 37.91 -26.91
C VAL A 4 -1.45 36.42 -26.57
N TYR A 5 -0.39 35.69 -26.92
CA TYR A 5 -0.14 34.36 -26.35
C TYR A 5 0.30 34.58 -24.90
N LEU A 6 -0.61 34.44 -23.94
CA LEU A 6 -0.21 34.28 -22.54
C LEU A 6 0.17 32.81 -22.35
N VAL A 7 1.46 32.49 -22.47
CA VAL A 7 2.00 31.22 -21.96
C VAL A 7 2.09 31.39 -20.44
N LEU A 8 1.02 31.00 -19.76
CA LEU A 8 0.92 30.97 -18.31
C LEU A 8 1.68 29.75 -17.79
N LEU A 9 2.96 29.94 -17.45
CA LEU A 9 3.71 29.03 -16.57
C LEU A 9 3.21 29.28 -15.15
N ILE A 10 2.06 28.70 -14.80
CA ILE A 10 1.57 28.76 -13.44
C ILE A 10 2.00 27.48 -12.72
N SER A 11 2.73 27.64 -11.62
CA SER A 11 2.95 26.60 -10.63
C SER A 11 1.61 26.35 -9.89
N VAL A 12 0.68 25.62 -10.52
CA VAL A 12 -0.66 25.40 -9.96
C VAL A 12 -0.74 24.08 -9.22
N CYS A 13 -0.76 24.18 -7.90
CA CYS A 13 -1.43 23.22 -7.05
C CYS A 13 -2.76 23.86 -6.58
N CYS A 14 -3.76 23.98 -7.47
CA CYS A 14 -5.02 24.68 -7.16
C CYS A 14 -5.86 23.98 -6.10
N ALA A 15 -5.58 22.71 -5.78
CA ALA A 15 -6.23 22.08 -4.65
C ALA A 15 -5.75 22.69 -3.32
N CYS A 16 -4.47 23.04 -3.18
CA CYS A 16 -3.82 23.32 -1.88
C CYS A 16 -3.19 24.72 -1.72
N SER A 17 -3.31 25.62 -2.70
CA SER A 17 -2.77 26.98 -2.59
C SER A 17 -3.71 27.91 -1.79
N GLN A 18 -3.29 28.29 -0.58
CA GLN A 18 -3.69 29.55 0.07
C GLN A 18 -2.55 30.58 0.03
N HIS A 19 -1.82 30.69 -1.09
CA HIS A 19 -0.88 31.79 -1.25
C HIS A 19 -1.46 32.92 -2.09
N ASN A 20 -1.63 34.04 -1.40
CA ASN A 20 -2.14 35.33 -1.81
C ASN A 20 -1.11 36.07 -2.67
N ASP A 21 -0.60 35.43 -3.74
CA ASP A 21 0.27 36.12 -4.69
C ASP A 21 -0.60 36.82 -5.73
N ARG A 22 -0.54 38.16 -5.67
CA ARG A 22 -1.33 39.11 -6.45
C ARG A 22 -1.08 38.95 -7.95
N ILE A 23 -1.86 38.09 -8.60
CA ILE A 23 -2.26 38.25 -9.99
C ILE A 23 -3.76 38.54 -9.98
N THR A 24 -4.16 39.71 -10.48
CA THR A 24 -5.57 40.08 -10.64
C THR A 24 -6.21 39.26 -11.74
N PHE A 25 -6.90 38.18 -11.38
CA PHE A 25 -7.79 37.45 -12.28
C PHE A 25 -9.05 38.28 -12.58
N SER A 26 -9.47 38.30 -13.85
CA SER A 26 -10.76 38.89 -14.21
C SER A 26 -11.91 38.11 -13.57
N SER A 27 -13.09 38.71 -13.48
CA SER A 27 -14.30 38.00 -13.02
C SER A 27 -14.70 36.86 -13.95
N GLU A 28 -14.31 36.94 -15.23
CA GLU A 28 -14.61 35.94 -16.25
C GLU A 28 -13.72 34.70 -16.08
N ASP A 29 -12.43 34.88 -15.80
CA ASP A 29 -11.49 33.78 -15.52
C ASP A 29 -11.95 32.95 -14.32
N ARG A 30 -12.32 33.63 -13.22
CA ARG A 30 -12.87 32.98 -12.01
C ARG A 30 -14.17 32.22 -12.28
N GLY A 31 -15.00 32.72 -13.20
CA GLY A 31 -16.23 32.05 -13.60
C GLY A 31 -15.96 30.74 -14.36
N VAL A 32 -14.98 30.74 -15.28
CA VAL A 32 -14.55 29.55 -16.03
C VAL A 32 -13.92 28.51 -15.10
N GLU A 33 -13.03 28.95 -14.20
CA GLU A 33 -12.41 28.07 -13.19
C GLU A 33 -13.47 27.43 -12.29
N ASN A 34 -14.40 28.21 -11.76
CA ASN A 34 -15.47 27.68 -10.91
C ASN A 34 -16.35 26.64 -11.64
N ALA A 35 -16.60 26.84 -12.94
CA ALA A 35 -17.36 25.88 -13.75
C ALA A 35 -16.60 24.56 -13.97
N ILE A 36 -15.28 24.64 -14.20
CA ILE A 36 -14.40 23.46 -14.30
C ILE A 36 -14.35 22.74 -12.96
N ASP A 37 -14.15 23.48 -11.88
CA ASP A 37 -14.11 22.95 -10.52
C ASP A 37 -15.42 22.23 -10.17
N THR A 38 -16.56 22.83 -10.49
CA THR A 38 -17.89 22.23 -10.28
C THR A 38 -18.05 20.93 -11.08
N TRP A 39 -17.61 20.93 -12.34
CA TRP A 39 -17.64 19.72 -13.16
C TRP A 39 -16.72 18.63 -12.59
N ARG A 40 -15.49 18.98 -12.21
CA ARG A 40 -14.54 18.02 -11.63
C ARG A 40 -15.02 17.53 -10.27
N ASP A 41 -15.66 18.39 -9.47
CA ASP A 41 -16.32 17.99 -8.23
C ASP A 41 -17.47 17.02 -8.48
N GLN A 42 -18.10 17.00 -9.65
CA GLN A 42 -19.14 16.05 -9.98
C GLN A 42 -18.61 14.76 -10.61
N PHE A 43 -17.51 14.84 -11.36
CA PHE A 43 -17.12 13.82 -12.33
C PHE A 43 -15.66 13.34 -12.22
N ASP A 44 -14.79 13.99 -11.44
CA ASP A 44 -13.37 13.63 -11.24
C ASP A 44 -13.13 13.29 -9.75
N PRO A 45 -13.17 11.99 -9.38
CA PRO A 45 -13.02 11.57 -7.98
C PRO A 45 -11.66 11.96 -7.38
N LEU A 46 -10.59 11.95 -8.17
CA LEU A 46 -9.25 12.34 -7.73
C LEU A 46 -9.16 13.85 -7.44
N TRP A 47 -9.80 14.67 -8.26
CA TRP A 47 -9.95 16.11 -7.98
C TRP A 47 -10.76 16.37 -6.73
N ARG A 48 -11.95 15.75 -6.62
CA ARG A 48 -12.83 15.91 -5.46
C ARG A 48 -12.09 15.55 -4.16
N TYR A 49 -11.34 14.45 -4.19
CA TYR A 49 -10.47 14.01 -3.10
C TYR A 49 -9.40 15.05 -2.74
N ARG A 50 -8.65 15.56 -3.73
CA ARG A 50 -7.61 16.59 -3.49
C ARG A 50 -8.19 17.89 -2.93
N ARG A 51 -9.29 18.39 -3.50
CA ARG A 51 -9.92 19.68 -3.13
C ARG A 51 -10.51 19.67 -1.71
N THR A 52 -11.19 18.59 -1.34
CA THR A 52 -11.76 18.41 0.00
C THR A 52 -10.69 18.24 1.08
N THR A 53 -9.57 17.59 0.76
CA THR A 53 -8.43 17.40 1.68
C THR A 53 -7.73 18.73 2.01
N CYS A 54 -7.66 19.67 1.06
CA CYS A 54 -6.96 20.94 1.25
C CYS A 54 -7.81 22.07 1.88
N SER A 55 -9.14 21.98 1.84
CA SER A 55 -10.07 23.04 2.32
C SER A 55 -10.50 22.90 3.79
N ALA A 56 -10.14 21.80 4.45
CA ALA A 56 -10.48 21.51 5.86
C ALA A 56 -9.78 22.41 6.90
N GLY A 57 -8.91 23.33 6.49
CA GLY A 57 -8.19 24.24 7.39
C GLY A 57 -8.98 25.46 7.89
N ALA A 58 -10.21 25.71 7.44
CA ALA A 58 -10.80 27.06 7.56
C ALA A 58 -12.17 27.22 8.26
N LEU A 59 -12.97 26.19 8.59
CA LEU A 59 -14.33 26.45 9.11
C LEU A 59 -14.74 25.62 10.35
N ALA A 60 -15.11 26.39 11.37
CA ALA A 60 -15.49 26.16 12.76
C ALA A 60 -16.22 24.86 13.17
N LEU A 61 -15.73 24.33 14.30
CA LEU A 61 -16.33 23.34 15.19
C LEU A 61 -17.71 23.80 15.74
N SER A 62 -18.80 23.10 15.39
CA SER A 62 -19.85 22.72 16.35
C SER A 62 -20.94 21.84 15.73
N ASP A 63 -21.32 22.07 14.47
CA ASP A 63 -22.44 21.35 13.84
C ASP A 63 -22.05 20.07 13.08
N VAL A 64 -20.77 19.76 12.98
CA VAL A 64 -20.27 18.61 12.20
C VAL A 64 -19.99 17.37 13.07
N LYS A 65 -20.31 17.42 14.36
CA LYS A 65 -19.96 16.36 15.33
C LYS A 65 -20.61 15.00 15.05
N GLY A 66 -21.68 14.96 14.25
CA GLY A 66 -22.35 13.72 13.82
C GLY A 66 -21.85 13.14 12.49
N LEU A 67 -21.24 13.95 11.62
CA LEU A 67 -20.78 13.53 10.28
C LEU A 67 -19.24 13.39 10.19
N VAL A 68 -18.50 14.02 11.11
CA VAL A 68 -17.01 14.06 11.11
C VAL A 68 -16.33 12.82 11.69
N GLN A 69 -17.04 11.88 12.31
CA GLN A 69 -16.41 10.64 12.80
C GLN A 69 -16.16 9.58 11.71
N GLN A 70 -16.60 9.80 10.47
CA GLN A 70 -16.33 8.90 9.33
C GLN A 70 -15.46 9.51 8.22
N LEU A 71 -15.06 10.80 8.32
CA LEU A 71 -14.48 11.54 7.19
C LEU A 71 -13.24 12.39 7.49
N LEU A 72 -12.69 12.37 8.70
CA LEU A 72 -11.23 12.40 8.77
C LEU A 72 -10.81 11.09 8.14
N HIS A 73 -9.91 11.04 7.15
CA HIS A 73 -9.08 9.88 6.78
C HIS A 73 -8.57 10.01 5.32
N VAL A 74 -7.63 10.93 5.07
CA VAL A 74 -6.81 10.98 3.85
C VAL A 74 -5.39 11.41 4.19
N SER A 75 -4.43 10.61 3.75
CA SER A 75 -2.99 10.72 3.95
C SER A 75 -2.41 12.13 3.70
N THR A 76 -2.35 12.96 4.73
CA THR A 76 -1.47 14.12 4.72
C THR A 76 -0.07 13.65 5.04
N ALA A 77 0.71 13.42 3.99
CA ALA A 77 1.92 14.22 3.70
C ALA A 77 3.12 13.44 3.12
N THR A 78 3.06 13.04 1.87
CA THR A 78 4.30 13.13 1.04
C THR A 78 4.09 13.95 -0.22
N ALA A 79 2.97 14.66 -0.29
CA ALA A 79 2.64 15.46 -1.45
C ALA A 79 3.51 16.72 -1.57
N CYS A 80 3.86 17.41 -0.48
CA CYS A 80 4.63 18.66 -0.60
C CYS A 80 6.07 18.47 -1.13
N ASP A 81 6.73 17.35 -0.81
CA ASP A 81 8.10 17.11 -1.26
C ASP A 81 8.21 16.30 -2.57
N ARG A 82 7.12 15.70 -3.05
CA ARG A 82 7.02 15.16 -4.42
C ARG A 82 6.29 16.08 -5.41
N LEU A 83 5.86 17.26 -4.97
CA LEU A 83 5.20 18.30 -5.78
C LEU A 83 6.14 19.05 -6.74
N THR A 84 7.43 18.69 -6.79
CA THR A 84 8.40 19.25 -7.75
C THR A 84 8.58 18.42 -9.02
N ALA A 85 7.94 17.24 -9.13
CA ALA A 85 7.83 16.52 -10.40
C ALA A 85 6.64 17.04 -11.23
N LEU A 86 6.82 18.27 -11.72
CA LEU A 86 6.09 19.00 -12.77
C LEU A 86 4.64 19.46 -12.45
N PRO A 87 4.35 20.78 -12.48
CA PRO A 87 3.01 21.32 -12.23
C PRO A 87 2.02 20.90 -13.32
N GLU A 88 0.73 20.75 -12.95
CA GLU A 88 -0.34 20.73 -13.94
C GLU A 88 -0.28 22.06 -14.71
N THR A 89 0.13 22.05 -15.98
CA THR A 89 0.08 23.26 -16.79
C THR A 89 -1.37 23.55 -17.14
N TYR A 90 -1.84 24.72 -16.72
CA TYR A 90 -3.17 25.23 -16.98
C TYR A 90 -3.09 26.34 -18.02
N SER A 91 -3.68 26.13 -19.20
CA SER A 91 -3.83 27.20 -20.18
C SER A 91 -5.31 27.43 -20.48
N MET A 92 -5.76 28.67 -20.33
CA MET A 92 -7.13 29.09 -20.61
C MET A 92 -7.16 30.08 -21.77
N GLN A 93 -8.14 29.93 -22.64
CA GLN A 93 -8.49 30.89 -23.68
C GLN A 93 -9.98 31.18 -23.61
N ILE A 94 -10.34 32.47 -23.52
CA ILE A 94 -11.73 32.95 -23.53
C ILE A 94 -11.93 33.74 -24.84
N ASP A 95 -13.01 33.42 -25.56
CA ASP A 95 -13.44 34.10 -26.77
C ASP A 95 -14.96 34.35 -26.72
N GLY A 96 -15.34 35.55 -26.28
CA GLY A 96 -16.74 35.93 -26.09
C GLY A 96 -17.48 35.00 -25.13
N ASN A 97 -18.49 34.29 -25.64
CA ASN A 97 -19.30 33.35 -24.85
C ASN A 97 -18.74 31.92 -24.82
N GLN A 98 -17.52 31.70 -25.29
CA GLN A 98 -16.85 30.39 -25.29
C GLN A 98 -15.53 30.46 -24.55
N ALA A 99 -15.16 29.37 -23.89
CA ALA A 99 -13.85 29.21 -23.29
C ALA A 99 -13.31 27.81 -23.53
N SER A 100 -11.99 27.71 -23.65
CA SER A 100 -11.28 26.44 -23.62
C SER A 100 -10.22 26.48 -22.52
N ALA A 101 -10.18 25.42 -21.73
CA ALA A 101 -9.15 25.25 -20.73
C ALA A 101 -8.46 23.91 -20.94
N VAL A 102 -7.15 23.89 -20.77
CA VAL A 102 -6.33 22.71 -20.89
C VAL A 102 -5.63 22.47 -19.57
N VAL A 103 -5.75 21.24 -19.07
CA VAL A 103 -5.01 20.72 -17.91
C VAL A 103 -4.10 19.61 -18.41
N GLN A 104 -2.78 19.73 -18.22
CA GLN A 104 -1.85 18.63 -18.52
C GLN A 104 -1.36 17.97 -17.24
N ASN A 105 -1.25 16.64 -17.22
CA ASN A 105 -0.76 15.89 -16.06
C ASN A 105 0.60 15.27 -16.37
N ALA A 106 1.54 15.35 -15.42
CA ALA A 106 2.94 14.95 -15.60
C ALA A 106 3.18 13.43 -15.70
N ASN A 107 2.23 12.59 -15.24
CA ASN A 107 2.54 11.19 -14.90
C ASN A 107 2.10 10.15 -15.95
N GLY A 108 1.81 10.55 -17.20
CA GLY A 108 1.68 9.60 -18.32
C GLY A 108 0.50 8.60 -18.28
N ARG A 109 -0.49 8.76 -17.39
CA ARG A 109 -1.78 8.03 -17.44
C ARG A 109 -2.59 8.41 -18.71
N PRO A 110 -3.59 7.62 -19.14
CA PRO A 110 -4.49 8.01 -20.25
C PRO A 110 -5.06 9.42 -20.00
N GLY A 111 -4.96 10.32 -20.99
CA GLY A 111 -5.33 11.74 -20.82
C GLY A 111 -4.17 12.65 -20.38
N ARG A 112 -3.01 12.57 -21.05
CA ARG A 112 -1.87 13.51 -20.87
C ARG A 112 -2.29 14.98 -20.92
N GLN A 113 -3.37 15.26 -21.64
CA GLN A 113 -4.02 16.55 -21.71
C GLN A 113 -5.54 16.37 -21.60
N ILE A 114 -6.18 17.07 -20.67
CA ILE A 114 -7.63 17.20 -20.58
C ILE A 114 -8.01 18.58 -21.10
N ARG A 115 -8.92 18.63 -22.07
CA ARG A 115 -9.44 19.88 -22.61
C ARG A 115 -10.90 20.04 -22.24
N PHE A 116 -11.21 21.12 -21.55
CA PHE A 116 -12.55 21.60 -21.25
C PHE A 116 -12.98 22.57 -22.33
N ILE A 117 -14.21 22.41 -22.83
CA ILE A 117 -14.88 23.36 -23.70
C ILE A 117 -16.10 23.86 -22.94
N LEU A 118 -16.18 25.16 -22.73
CA LEU A 118 -17.20 25.82 -21.94
C LEU A 118 -17.97 26.85 -22.77
N ALA A 119 -19.20 27.12 -22.34
CA ALA A 119 -19.99 28.22 -22.86
C ALA A 119 -20.59 29.04 -21.71
N SER A 120 -20.68 30.36 -21.88
CA SER A 120 -21.33 31.26 -20.92
C SER A 120 -22.81 31.47 -21.27
N SER A 121 -23.63 31.66 -20.24
CA SER A 121 -25.04 32.04 -20.34
C SER A 121 -25.42 32.97 -19.17
N ALA A 122 -26.68 33.40 -19.09
CA ALA A 122 -27.17 34.26 -18.01
C ALA A 122 -26.95 33.67 -16.59
N GLY A 123 -26.71 32.36 -16.48
CA GLY A 123 -26.40 31.66 -15.22
C GLY A 123 -24.90 31.44 -14.95
N GLY A 124 -24.00 31.98 -15.77
CA GLY A 124 -22.55 31.79 -15.67
C GLY A 124 -21.98 30.81 -16.71
N TRP A 125 -20.74 30.38 -16.50
CA TRP A 125 -20.05 29.41 -17.35
C TRP A 125 -20.50 27.98 -17.03
N ALA A 126 -20.60 27.14 -18.06
CA ALA A 126 -20.88 25.72 -17.92
C ALA A 126 -19.97 24.89 -18.82
N VAL A 127 -19.48 23.76 -18.30
CA VAL A 127 -18.71 22.78 -19.07
C VAL A 127 -19.65 22.11 -20.08
N ARG A 128 -19.33 22.25 -21.36
CA ARG A 128 -20.10 21.67 -22.47
C ARG A 128 -19.55 20.34 -22.91
N LYS A 129 -18.23 20.27 -23.10
CA LYS A 129 -17.52 19.04 -23.48
C LYS A 129 -16.23 18.91 -22.73
N VAL A 130 -15.82 17.67 -22.48
CA VAL A 130 -14.48 17.35 -21.99
C VAL A 130 -13.86 16.30 -22.89
N LEU A 131 -12.63 16.58 -23.32
CA LEU A 131 -11.83 15.74 -24.20
C LEU A 131 -10.59 15.27 -23.44
N ALA A 132 -10.29 13.98 -23.48
CA ALA A 132 -9.03 13.42 -23.03
C ALA A 132 -8.14 13.12 -24.23
N ALA A 133 -6.91 13.62 -24.24
CA ALA A 133 -5.95 13.37 -25.31
C ALA A 133 -4.76 12.52 -24.81
N SER A 134 -4.38 11.54 -25.63
CA SER A 134 -3.18 10.71 -25.52
C SER A 134 -2.17 11.10 -26.62
N THR A 135 -1.01 10.42 -26.67
CA THR A 135 -0.05 10.60 -27.78
C THR A 135 -0.58 10.16 -29.14
N GLN A 136 -1.65 9.36 -29.18
CA GLN A 136 -2.13 8.71 -30.40
C GLN A 136 -3.59 9.04 -30.73
N SER A 137 -4.35 9.63 -29.81
CA SER A 137 -5.79 9.85 -29.99
C SER A 137 -6.33 10.97 -29.10
N THR A 138 -7.48 11.53 -29.49
CA THR A 138 -8.32 12.38 -28.64
C THR A 138 -9.70 11.76 -28.54
N THR A 139 -10.24 11.66 -27.32
CA THR A 139 -11.52 11.00 -27.04
C THR A 139 -12.41 11.93 -26.23
N THR A 140 -13.68 12.06 -26.64
CA THR A 140 -14.69 12.77 -25.87
C THR A 140 -15.18 11.90 -24.72
N ILE A 141 -15.05 12.40 -23.50
CA ILE A 141 -15.44 11.70 -22.28
C ILE A 141 -16.73 12.28 -21.67
N PHE A 142 -17.02 13.54 -21.98
CA PHE A 142 -18.23 14.23 -21.53
C PHE A 142 -18.71 15.15 -22.64
N ASP A 143 -20.02 15.13 -22.88
CA ASP A 143 -20.71 16.01 -23.80
C ASP A 143 -22.13 16.26 -23.30
N SER A 144 -22.34 17.43 -22.69
CA SER A 144 -23.65 17.88 -22.17
C SER A 144 -24.74 17.99 -23.24
N THR A 145 -24.39 17.89 -24.52
CA THR A 145 -25.32 17.98 -25.65
C THR A 145 -25.74 16.62 -26.21
N GLN A 146 -25.15 15.52 -25.72
CA GLN A 146 -25.50 14.18 -26.18
C GLN A 146 -26.58 13.53 -25.30
N ALA A 147 -27.53 12.87 -25.96
CA ALA A 147 -28.71 12.27 -25.33
C ALA A 147 -28.50 10.84 -24.80
N SER A 148 -27.27 10.32 -24.80
CA SER A 148 -26.97 8.92 -24.46
C SER A 148 -26.86 8.65 -22.95
N SER A 149 -26.67 9.68 -22.13
CA SER A 149 -26.68 9.58 -20.66
C SER A 149 -27.40 10.78 -20.04
N SER A 150 -28.07 10.55 -18.90
CA SER A 150 -28.85 11.59 -18.21
C SER A 150 -28.00 12.72 -17.61
N ASP A 151 -26.68 12.56 -17.57
CA ASP A 151 -25.74 13.50 -16.98
C ASP A 151 -24.61 13.94 -17.92
N GLY A 152 -24.67 13.59 -19.22
CA GLY A 152 -23.72 14.06 -20.23
C GLY A 152 -22.42 13.24 -20.32
N ARG A 153 -22.27 12.15 -19.58
CA ARG A 153 -21.18 11.18 -19.75
C ARG A 153 -21.24 10.45 -21.08
N VAL A 154 -20.10 10.24 -21.72
CA VAL A 154 -20.00 9.43 -22.93
C VAL A 154 -19.36 8.09 -22.56
N GLU A 155 -20.18 7.04 -22.42
CA GLU A 155 -19.68 5.68 -22.15
C GLU A 155 -19.30 4.96 -23.46
N PRO A 156 -18.27 4.09 -23.45
CA PRO A 156 -17.42 3.67 -22.32
C PRO A 156 -16.22 4.60 -22.05
N ALA A 157 -16.06 5.66 -22.84
CA ALA A 157 -14.90 6.54 -22.81
C ALA A 157 -14.71 7.24 -21.45
N TYR A 158 -15.82 7.64 -20.82
CA TYR A 158 -15.82 8.25 -19.50
C TYR A 158 -15.35 7.27 -18.41
N SER A 159 -15.86 6.04 -18.39
CA SER A 159 -15.39 4.99 -17.48
C SER A 159 -13.92 4.64 -17.67
N ALA A 160 -13.41 4.66 -18.91
CA ALA A 160 -12.00 4.45 -19.20
C ALA A 160 -11.11 5.65 -18.82
N TRP A 161 -11.70 6.84 -18.72
CA TRP A 161 -11.00 8.06 -18.33
C TRP A 161 -10.89 8.22 -16.81
N ILE A 162 -11.88 7.81 -16.03
CA ILE A 162 -11.76 7.86 -14.58
C ILE A 162 -10.63 6.89 -14.18
N PRO A 163 -9.49 7.37 -13.62
CA PRO A 163 -8.42 6.49 -13.21
C PRO A 163 -8.85 5.83 -11.89
N HIS A 164 -9.60 4.74 -12.01
CA HIS A 164 -9.59 3.73 -10.98
C HIS A 164 -8.54 2.73 -11.43
N GLY A 165 -7.55 2.50 -10.58
CA GLY A 165 -6.71 1.33 -10.73
C GLY A 165 -7.58 0.10 -10.96
N ALA A 166 -7.17 -0.78 -11.86
CA ALA A 166 -7.85 -2.04 -12.11
C ALA A 166 -6.83 -3.16 -12.12
N ALA A 167 -7.23 -4.33 -11.61
CA ALA A 167 -6.39 -5.49 -11.75
C ALA A 167 -6.25 -5.85 -13.25
N PRO A 168 -5.08 -6.33 -13.73
CA PRO A 168 -4.87 -6.59 -15.15
C PRO A 168 -5.70 -7.75 -15.72
N TRP A 169 -6.34 -8.55 -14.86
CA TRP A 169 -7.11 -9.75 -15.24
C TRP A 169 -8.44 -9.82 -14.50
N GLU A 170 -9.43 -10.43 -15.14
CA GLU A 170 -10.76 -10.67 -14.56
C GLU A 170 -10.69 -11.60 -13.33
N ILE A 171 -9.73 -12.53 -13.28
CA ILE A 171 -9.36 -13.28 -12.08
C ILE A 171 -7.90 -13.03 -11.77
N THR A 172 -7.65 -12.35 -10.65
CA THR A 172 -6.29 -12.07 -10.18
C THR A 172 -5.97 -12.91 -8.95
N HIS A 173 -4.98 -13.80 -9.07
CA HIS A 173 -4.55 -14.65 -7.97
C HIS A 173 -3.53 -13.94 -7.09
N VAL A 174 -3.79 -13.95 -5.78
CA VAL A 174 -2.87 -13.53 -4.73
C VAL A 174 -2.56 -14.74 -3.86
N ILE A 175 -1.28 -15.13 -3.79
CA ILE A 175 -0.84 -16.36 -3.14
C ILE A 175 -0.13 -16.04 -1.82
N THR A 176 -0.61 -16.56 -0.70
CA THR A 176 0.05 -16.47 0.59
C THR A 176 1.04 -17.62 0.78
N TYR A 177 2.33 -17.30 0.70
CA TYR A 177 3.40 -18.28 0.67
C TYR A 177 4.44 -18.00 1.75
N GLY A 178 5.10 -19.07 2.22
CA GLY A 178 6.00 -18.98 3.35
C GLY A 178 5.84 -20.16 4.31
N GLN A 179 6.09 -19.91 5.59
CA GLN A 179 6.09 -20.92 6.63
C GLN A 179 4.81 -20.94 7.49
N SER A 180 4.92 -21.27 8.77
CA SER A 180 3.80 -21.56 9.67
C SER A 180 2.83 -20.39 9.81
N LEU A 181 3.35 -19.17 9.91
CA LEU A 181 2.55 -17.93 9.93
C LEU A 181 1.74 -17.74 8.64
N SER A 182 2.30 -18.09 7.48
CA SER A 182 1.59 -18.03 6.20
C SER A 182 0.41 -19.02 6.14
N GLN A 183 0.50 -20.12 6.91
CA GLN A 183 -0.55 -21.14 7.01
C GLN A 183 -1.56 -20.90 8.14
N GLY A 184 -1.35 -19.89 8.98
CA GLY A 184 -2.21 -19.60 10.11
C GLY A 184 -2.07 -20.58 11.28
N PHE A 185 -0.84 -21.02 11.57
CA PHE A 185 -0.57 -21.95 12.68
C PHE A 185 -0.86 -21.30 14.04
N PHE A 186 -1.56 -22.01 14.93
CA PHE A 186 -2.10 -21.53 16.21
C PHE A 186 -3.17 -20.43 16.14
N ASN A 187 -3.59 -20.03 14.95
CA ASN A 187 -4.57 -18.96 14.76
C ASN A 187 -6.01 -19.42 14.89
N LYS A 188 -6.32 -20.12 15.98
CA LYS A 188 -7.66 -20.59 16.30
C LYS A 188 -8.40 -19.60 17.19
N PRO A 189 -9.74 -19.49 17.04
CA PRO A 189 -10.56 -20.06 15.97
C PRO A 189 -10.40 -19.26 14.66
N VAL A 190 -10.99 -19.79 13.58
CA VAL A 190 -11.20 -19.03 12.34
C VAL A 190 -12.07 -17.80 12.62
N LEU A 191 -11.64 -16.66 12.09
CA LEU A 191 -12.27 -15.35 12.21
C LEU A 191 -13.08 -15.00 10.96
N SER A 192 -12.54 -15.26 9.77
CA SER A 192 -13.16 -14.93 8.48
C SER A 192 -14.14 -16.02 8.02
N THR A 193 -15.24 -16.19 8.76
CA THR A 193 -16.25 -17.25 8.52
C THR A 193 -17.36 -16.85 7.53
N HIS A 194 -17.42 -15.58 7.15
CA HIS A 194 -18.38 -15.06 6.18
C HIS A 194 -17.66 -14.25 5.10
N GLN A 195 -18.09 -14.41 3.85
CA GLN A 195 -17.56 -13.62 2.75
C GLN A 195 -18.03 -12.18 2.90
N ARG A 196 -17.08 -11.26 3.01
CA ARG A 196 -17.37 -9.83 3.16
C ARG A 196 -17.33 -9.05 1.84
N TYR A 197 -16.42 -9.44 0.95
CA TYR A 197 -16.24 -8.83 -0.36
C TYR A 197 -16.29 -9.90 -1.46
N SER A 198 -16.14 -9.54 -2.73
CA SER A 198 -16.27 -10.48 -3.87
C SER A 198 -15.07 -11.42 -4.09
N SER A 199 -14.13 -11.50 -3.14
CA SER A 199 -12.93 -12.32 -3.23
C SER A 199 -13.27 -13.81 -3.12
N LEU A 200 -12.49 -14.64 -3.80
CA LEU A 200 -12.73 -16.07 -3.98
C LEU A 200 -11.61 -16.91 -3.35
N ARG A 201 -11.86 -18.21 -3.20
CA ARG A 201 -10.87 -19.26 -2.90
C ARG A 201 -11.17 -20.52 -3.71
N PHE A 202 -10.27 -21.50 -3.67
CA PHE A 202 -10.58 -22.86 -4.13
C PHE A 202 -11.59 -23.55 -3.20
N ASN A 203 -12.38 -24.48 -3.75
CA ASN A 203 -13.36 -25.26 -3.00
C ASN A 203 -12.76 -25.95 -1.76
N GLY A 204 -11.52 -26.47 -1.87
CA GLY A 204 -10.77 -27.13 -0.79
C GLY A 204 -10.24 -26.22 0.32
N GLY A 205 -10.48 -24.91 0.25
CA GLY A 205 -10.01 -23.92 1.23
C GLY A 205 -8.99 -22.96 0.63
N VAL A 206 -8.57 -21.97 1.43
CA VAL A 206 -7.38 -21.16 1.07
C VAL A 206 -6.14 -22.05 1.04
N ARG A 207 -6.04 -23.02 1.96
CA ARG A 207 -5.04 -24.10 1.94
C ARG A 207 -5.61 -25.31 1.19
N ALA A 208 -5.68 -25.22 -0.13
CA ALA A 208 -6.27 -26.28 -0.97
C ALA A 208 -5.59 -27.66 -0.79
N GLN A 209 -4.34 -27.69 -0.36
CA GLN A 209 -3.60 -28.91 0.00
C GLN A 209 -4.18 -29.66 1.20
N ASP A 210 -4.85 -28.97 2.13
CA ASP A 210 -5.52 -29.59 3.28
C ASP A 210 -6.83 -30.24 2.81
N GLY A 211 -7.63 -29.51 2.02
CA GLY A 211 -8.83 -30.05 1.38
C GLY A 211 -8.56 -31.21 0.42
N GLY A 212 -7.41 -31.18 -0.27
CA GLY A 212 -6.98 -32.28 -1.14
C GLY A 212 -6.64 -33.56 -0.38
N GLN A 213 -6.24 -33.45 0.89
CA GLN A 213 -6.01 -34.60 1.78
C GLN A 213 -7.31 -35.14 2.37
N SER A 214 -8.30 -34.28 2.68
CA SER A 214 -9.59 -34.72 3.23
C SER A 214 -10.52 -35.31 2.18
N ASP A 215 -10.71 -34.60 1.07
CA ASP A 215 -11.79 -34.85 0.11
C ASP A 215 -11.28 -35.26 -1.28
N GLY A 216 -9.95 -35.26 -1.46
CA GLY A 216 -9.28 -35.54 -2.73
C GLY A 216 -9.00 -34.29 -3.57
N VAL A 217 -7.93 -34.36 -4.36
CA VAL A 217 -7.42 -33.22 -5.15
C VAL A 217 -8.47 -32.68 -6.13
N ASP A 218 -9.23 -33.54 -6.80
CA ASP A 218 -10.25 -33.12 -7.76
C ASP A 218 -11.39 -32.33 -7.10
N VAL A 219 -11.74 -32.66 -5.86
CA VAL A 219 -12.76 -31.93 -5.09
C VAL A 219 -12.21 -30.58 -4.63
N ALA A 220 -10.95 -30.55 -4.17
CA ALA A 220 -10.31 -29.33 -3.70
C ALA A 220 -10.24 -28.23 -4.77
N TYR A 221 -10.04 -28.61 -6.05
CA TYR A 221 -9.94 -27.68 -7.17
C TYR A 221 -11.15 -27.69 -8.11
N ARG A 222 -12.32 -28.16 -7.66
CA ARG A 222 -13.50 -28.29 -8.53
C ARG A 222 -14.02 -26.95 -9.06
N GLN A 223 -14.00 -25.92 -8.22
CA GLN A 223 -14.55 -24.60 -8.54
C GLN A 223 -13.95 -23.52 -7.63
N PHE A 224 -14.12 -22.26 -8.02
CA PHE A 224 -13.98 -21.13 -7.10
C PHE A 224 -15.26 -20.97 -6.27
N VAL A 225 -15.08 -20.65 -4.99
CA VAL A 225 -16.16 -20.38 -4.03
C VAL A 225 -15.86 -19.09 -3.27
N PRO A 226 -16.85 -18.47 -2.62
CA PRO A 226 -16.63 -17.35 -1.70
C PRO A 226 -15.44 -17.53 -0.76
N LEU A 227 -14.60 -16.50 -0.64
CA LEU A 227 -13.49 -16.48 0.30
C LEU A 227 -14.01 -16.50 1.73
N ILE A 228 -13.73 -17.62 2.40
CA ILE A 228 -13.82 -17.81 3.85
C ILE A 228 -12.63 -18.66 4.27
N GLU A 229 -12.13 -18.45 5.47
CA GLU A 229 -11.05 -19.25 6.03
C GLU A 229 -11.52 -20.65 6.41
N THR A 230 -10.57 -21.57 6.55
CA THR A 230 -10.83 -22.96 6.93
C THR A 230 -9.90 -23.37 8.06
N GLN A 231 -10.27 -24.41 8.81
CA GLN A 231 -9.43 -24.96 9.88
C GLN A 231 -9.00 -26.39 9.55
N TRP A 232 -7.71 -26.68 9.75
CA TRP A 232 -7.13 -28.01 9.64
C TRP A 232 -6.09 -28.22 10.74
N GLY A 233 -6.37 -29.12 11.69
CA GLY A 233 -5.49 -29.29 12.86
C GLY A 233 -5.32 -27.96 13.59
N ASP A 234 -4.07 -27.51 13.79
CA ASP A 234 -3.70 -26.21 14.38
C ASP A 234 -3.66 -25.02 13.42
N LYS A 235 -3.95 -25.25 12.13
CA LYS A 235 -3.98 -24.20 11.09
C LYS A 235 -5.39 -23.66 10.96
N ALA A 236 -5.59 -22.36 11.12
CA ALA A 236 -6.90 -21.71 11.03
C ALA A 236 -6.81 -20.39 10.25
N GLU A 237 -6.97 -19.22 10.89
CA GLU A 237 -6.98 -17.93 10.20
C GLU A 237 -5.62 -17.66 9.53
N THR A 238 -5.61 -17.52 8.20
CA THR A 238 -4.42 -17.13 7.43
C THR A 238 -4.39 -15.62 7.16
N PRO A 239 -3.23 -15.07 6.74
CA PRO A 239 -3.17 -13.69 6.26
C PRO A 239 -3.98 -13.42 4.98
N THR A 240 -4.40 -14.48 4.25
CA THR A 240 -5.05 -14.35 2.94
C THR A 240 -6.34 -13.54 3.01
N SER A 241 -7.19 -13.80 4.01
CA SER A 241 -8.46 -13.08 4.15
C SER A 241 -8.27 -11.62 4.52
N GLY A 242 -7.35 -11.31 5.44
CA GLY A 242 -6.98 -9.92 5.74
C GLY A 242 -6.45 -9.18 4.50
N THR A 243 -5.58 -9.82 3.72
CA THR A 243 -5.02 -9.27 2.48
C THR A 243 -6.10 -8.88 1.49
N LEU A 244 -6.98 -9.82 1.15
CA LEU A 244 -7.97 -9.59 0.11
C LEU A 244 -9.12 -8.70 0.60
N ASN A 245 -9.49 -8.77 1.88
CA ASN A 245 -10.51 -7.89 2.44
C ASN A 245 -10.02 -6.44 2.50
N MET A 246 -8.78 -6.19 2.91
CA MET A 246 -8.26 -4.82 2.95
C MET A 246 -8.12 -4.21 1.56
N ALA A 247 -7.61 -4.96 0.58
CA ALA A 247 -7.51 -4.46 -0.79
C ALA A 247 -8.88 -4.06 -1.36
N MET A 248 -9.91 -4.91 -1.16
CA MET A 248 -11.27 -4.60 -1.61
C MET A 248 -11.88 -3.43 -0.82
N GLN A 249 -11.66 -3.37 0.49
CA GLN A 249 -12.12 -2.25 1.32
C GLN A 249 -11.57 -0.91 0.79
N LEU A 250 -10.28 -0.85 0.48
CA LEU A 250 -9.66 0.36 -0.08
C LEU A 250 -10.15 0.68 -1.50
N ILE A 251 -10.42 -0.33 -2.32
CA ILE A 251 -11.05 -0.10 -3.63
C ILE A 251 -12.44 0.54 -3.44
N GLU A 252 -13.25 0.04 -2.51
CA GLU A 252 -14.56 0.66 -2.25
C GLU A 252 -14.44 2.07 -1.67
N GLN A 253 -13.53 2.28 -0.72
CA GLN A 253 -13.40 3.54 0.02
C GLN A 253 -12.74 4.63 -0.81
N GLU A 254 -11.66 4.30 -1.52
CA GLU A 254 -10.82 5.27 -2.22
C GLU A 254 -11.16 5.36 -3.72
N ASN A 255 -11.53 4.24 -4.35
CA ASN A 255 -11.93 4.23 -5.75
C ASN A 255 -13.45 4.40 -5.91
N LEU A 256 -14.25 4.34 -4.84
CA LEU A 256 -15.71 4.46 -4.88
C LEU A 256 -16.38 3.41 -5.80
N GLN A 257 -15.73 2.25 -5.95
CA GLN A 257 -16.22 1.15 -6.78
C GLN A 257 -16.85 0.07 -5.91
N ASN A 258 -18.10 -0.29 -6.19
CA ASN A 258 -18.75 -1.39 -5.48
C ASN A 258 -18.09 -2.72 -5.84
N HIS A 259 -17.61 -3.44 -4.82
CA HIS A 259 -16.91 -4.71 -4.97
C HIS A 259 -17.68 -5.76 -5.78
N THR A 260 -19.02 -5.73 -5.77
CA THR A 260 -19.90 -6.65 -6.50
C THR A 260 -20.02 -6.35 -8.00
N LYS A 261 -19.59 -5.16 -8.41
CA LYS A 261 -19.71 -4.67 -9.80
C LYS A 261 -18.35 -4.50 -10.48
N LEU A 262 -17.26 -4.88 -9.82
CA LEU A 262 -15.94 -4.82 -10.41
C LEU A 262 -15.83 -5.79 -11.60
N PRO A 263 -15.14 -5.40 -12.68
CA PRO A 263 -14.89 -6.30 -13.81
C PRO A 263 -13.81 -7.35 -13.51
N TYR A 264 -13.28 -7.36 -12.28
CA TYR A 264 -12.27 -8.31 -11.81
C TYR A 264 -12.58 -8.80 -10.40
N GLN A 265 -12.04 -9.97 -10.06
CA GLN A 265 -12.12 -10.56 -8.72
C GLN A 265 -10.74 -11.05 -8.29
N PHE A 266 -10.46 -10.98 -7.00
CA PHE A 266 -9.30 -11.64 -6.41
C PHE A 266 -9.64 -13.09 -6.05
N VAL A 267 -8.67 -13.98 -6.22
CA VAL A 267 -8.68 -15.32 -5.62
C VAL A 267 -7.47 -15.48 -4.71
N GLY A 268 -7.69 -16.05 -3.52
CA GLY A 268 -6.66 -16.29 -2.51
C GLY A 268 -6.34 -17.77 -2.35
N SER A 269 -5.06 -18.08 -2.14
CA SER A 269 -4.58 -19.41 -1.74
C SER A 269 -3.41 -19.29 -0.75
N ALA A 270 -3.12 -20.36 -0.02
CA ALA A 270 -2.05 -20.42 0.99
C ALA A 270 -1.23 -21.74 0.92
N PRO A 271 -0.46 -21.98 -0.16
CA PRO A 271 0.23 -23.26 -0.40
C PRO A 271 1.58 -23.43 0.33
N GLY A 272 1.87 -22.60 1.34
CA GLY A 272 3.13 -22.65 2.12
C GLY A 272 3.30 -23.93 2.97
N GLU A 273 4.31 -23.94 3.84
CA GLU A 273 4.53 -24.98 4.84
C GLU A 273 5.33 -24.53 6.07
N GLY A 274 4.79 -24.80 7.26
CA GLY A 274 5.47 -24.64 8.55
C GLY A 274 6.86 -25.27 8.67
N SER A 275 7.70 -24.60 9.46
CA SER A 275 9.08 -25.01 9.80
C SER A 275 10.05 -25.12 8.62
N MET A 276 9.71 -24.57 7.46
CA MET A 276 10.57 -24.61 6.28
C MET A 276 11.39 -23.32 6.13
N ASP A 277 12.67 -23.49 5.82
CA ASP A 277 13.55 -22.41 5.37
C ASP A 277 13.23 -22.02 3.91
N ILE A 278 13.79 -20.89 3.47
CA ILE A 278 13.57 -20.41 2.10
C ILE A 278 14.08 -21.41 1.05
N ALA A 279 15.14 -22.17 1.35
CA ALA A 279 15.69 -23.17 0.44
C ALA A 279 14.70 -24.31 0.20
N THR A 280 13.99 -24.77 1.22
CA THR A 280 13.01 -25.86 1.13
C THR A 280 11.69 -25.41 0.48
N LEU A 281 11.36 -24.12 0.56
CA LEU A 281 10.20 -23.51 -0.10
C LEU A 281 10.48 -23.06 -1.55
N SER A 282 11.75 -23.04 -1.97
CA SER A 282 12.18 -22.69 -3.34
C SER A 282 12.32 -23.94 -4.21
N GLN A 283 12.55 -23.78 -5.52
CA GLN A 283 12.83 -24.92 -6.40
C GLN A 283 14.09 -25.69 -5.97
N PRO A 284 14.14 -27.02 -6.15
CA PRO A 284 13.08 -27.94 -6.62
C PRO A 284 12.16 -28.44 -5.48
N GLY A 285 12.10 -27.71 -4.37
CA GLY A 285 11.43 -28.11 -3.13
C GLY A 285 9.98 -28.54 -3.32
N ARG A 286 9.58 -29.58 -2.58
CA ARG A 286 8.25 -30.20 -2.70
C ARG A 286 7.10 -29.20 -2.51
N TYR A 287 7.30 -28.17 -1.70
CA TYR A 287 6.26 -27.20 -1.36
C TYR A 287 6.03 -26.17 -2.47
N TYR A 288 7.09 -25.84 -3.22
CA TYR A 288 6.98 -24.98 -4.40
C TYR A 288 6.02 -25.57 -5.44
N THR A 289 5.98 -26.90 -5.57
CA THR A 289 5.04 -27.57 -6.48
C THR A 289 3.56 -27.38 -6.09
N ARG A 290 3.25 -27.08 -4.81
CA ARG A 290 1.90 -26.72 -4.37
C ARG A 290 1.49 -25.35 -4.90
N LEU A 291 2.40 -24.37 -4.84
CA LEU A 291 2.21 -23.04 -5.43
C LEU A 291 1.96 -23.15 -6.94
N LEU A 292 2.78 -23.93 -7.66
CA LEU A 292 2.58 -24.14 -9.10
C LEU A 292 1.23 -24.83 -9.42
N ARG A 293 0.80 -25.77 -8.58
CA ARG A 293 -0.51 -26.43 -8.71
C ARG A 293 -1.65 -25.43 -8.55
N ASP A 294 -1.58 -24.57 -7.54
CA ASP A 294 -2.59 -23.53 -7.31
C ASP A 294 -2.68 -22.57 -8.50
N ILE A 295 -1.54 -22.19 -9.10
CA ILE A 295 -1.52 -21.36 -10.32
C ILE A 295 -2.20 -22.09 -11.48
N ALA A 296 -1.81 -23.33 -11.75
CA ALA A 296 -2.35 -24.12 -12.87
C ALA A 296 -3.86 -24.37 -12.73
N GLN A 297 -4.32 -24.69 -11.52
CA GLN A 297 -5.74 -24.92 -11.26
C GLN A 297 -6.55 -23.61 -11.30
N GLY A 298 -5.99 -22.51 -10.82
CA GLY A 298 -6.59 -21.19 -10.95
C GLY A 298 -6.84 -20.81 -12.42
N LYS A 299 -5.82 -20.97 -13.27
CA LYS A 299 -5.92 -20.75 -14.71
C LYS A 299 -7.00 -21.62 -15.36
N ARG A 300 -6.99 -22.93 -15.09
CA ARG A 300 -7.99 -23.87 -15.62
C ARG A 300 -9.41 -23.48 -15.25
N LEU A 301 -9.65 -23.07 -14.00
CA LEU A 301 -10.98 -22.68 -13.53
C LEU A 301 -11.44 -21.34 -14.14
N ALA A 302 -10.54 -20.38 -14.32
CA ALA A 302 -10.86 -19.13 -15.00
C ALA A 302 -11.18 -19.36 -16.49
N ASP A 303 -10.39 -20.19 -17.18
CA ASP A 303 -10.63 -20.55 -18.58
C ASP A 303 -11.98 -21.24 -18.78
N ALA A 304 -12.36 -22.13 -17.86
CA ALA A 304 -13.67 -22.78 -17.87
C ALA A 304 -14.84 -21.79 -17.70
N GLN A 305 -14.59 -20.60 -17.16
CA GLN A 305 -15.55 -19.50 -17.06
C GLN A 305 -15.42 -18.49 -18.21
N GLY A 306 -14.50 -18.69 -19.15
CA GLY A 306 -14.21 -17.74 -20.23
C GLY A 306 -13.55 -16.44 -19.74
N LYS A 307 -12.91 -16.45 -18.56
CA LYS A 307 -12.28 -15.28 -17.94
C LYS A 307 -10.77 -15.30 -18.10
N THR A 308 -10.18 -14.11 -18.23
CA THR A 308 -8.73 -13.92 -18.14
C THR A 308 -8.21 -14.18 -16.72
N TYR A 309 -6.98 -14.69 -16.62
CA TYR A 309 -6.34 -15.04 -15.35
C TYR A 309 -4.87 -14.64 -15.32
N GLY A 310 -4.41 -14.16 -14.17
CA GLY A 310 -2.99 -13.98 -13.87
C GLY A 310 -2.71 -13.97 -12.38
N VAL A 311 -1.43 -14.15 -12.04
CA VAL A 311 -0.90 -14.01 -10.69
C VAL A 311 -0.43 -12.57 -10.54
N GLY A 312 -1.09 -11.82 -9.66
CA GLY A 312 -0.74 -10.42 -9.42
C GLY A 312 0.37 -10.26 -8.39
N ALA A 313 0.28 -11.03 -7.30
CA ALA A 313 1.27 -10.97 -6.24
C ALA A 313 1.34 -12.28 -5.45
N ILE A 314 2.48 -12.49 -4.79
CA ILE A 314 2.59 -13.37 -3.64
C ILE A 314 2.83 -12.55 -2.38
N THR A 315 2.28 -13.00 -1.26
CA THR A 315 2.71 -12.53 0.06
C THR A 315 3.74 -13.52 0.60
N TRP A 316 4.88 -13.03 1.08
CA TRP A 316 5.98 -13.84 1.63
C TRP A 316 6.03 -13.66 3.14
N THR A 317 5.67 -14.73 3.87
CA THR A 317 5.68 -14.78 5.33
C THR A 317 6.62 -15.90 5.77
N GLN A 318 7.92 -15.64 5.64
CA GLN A 318 8.98 -16.53 6.10
C GLN A 318 10.25 -15.76 6.44
N GLY A 319 10.99 -16.33 7.39
CA GLY A 319 12.37 -15.99 7.70
C GLY A 319 12.80 -16.51 9.06
N GLU A 320 11.86 -16.92 9.91
CA GLU A 320 12.13 -17.46 11.25
C GLU A 320 12.95 -18.75 11.20
N ALA A 321 12.66 -19.65 10.26
CA ALA A 321 13.47 -20.85 10.07
C ALA A 321 14.92 -20.50 9.65
N ASP A 322 15.10 -19.49 8.80
CA ASP A 322 16.42 -19.01 8.40
C ASP A 322 17.17 -18.28 9.53
N ASP A 323 16.46 -17.56 10.41
CA ASP A 323 17.01 -17.04 11.67
C ASP A 323 17.50 -18.20 12.55
N SER A 324 16.72 -19.29 12.68
CA SER A 324 17.05 -20.44 13.53
C SER A 324 18.33 -21.18 13.11
N VAL A 325 18.70 -21.08 11.84
CA VAL A 325 19.92 -21.70 11.28
C VAL A 325 21.00 -20.68 10.90
N ASN A 326 20.84 -19.41 11.29
CA ASN A 326 21.79 -18.33 11.05
C ASN A 326 22.15 -18.12 9.56
N THR A 327 21.14 -18.14 8.68
CA THR A 327 21.37 -17.85 7.26
C THR A 327 21.98 -16.44 7.10
N PRO A 328 23.13 -16.29 6.41
CA PRO A 328 23.76 -14.98 6.22
C PRO A 328 22.90 -14.04 5.37
N ILE A 329 22.94 -12.73 5.69
CA ILE A 329 22.18 -11.68 4.98
C ILE A 329 22.30 -11.79 3.43
N PRO A 330 23.51 -11.84 2.83
CA PRO A 330 23.62 -11.90 1.37
C PRO A 330 23.04 -13.19 0.77
N ALA A 331 23.15 -14.30 1.50
CA ALA A 331 22.60 -15.59 1.06
C ALA A 331 21.06 -15.56 1.07
N TYR A 332 20.45 -14.99 2.11
CA TYR A 332 19.00 -14.85 2.16
C TYR A 332 18.47 -13.90 1.08
N ILE A 333 19.10 -12.73 0.88
CA ILE A 333 18.74 -11.78 -0.18
C ILE A 333 18.78 -12.46 -1.56
N THR A 334 19.86 -13.19 -1.84
CA THR A 334 20.01 -13.92 -3.12
C THR A 334 18.89 -14.92 -3.31
N ARG A 335 18.60 -15.74 -2.30
CA ARG A 335 17.53 -16.76 -2.35
C ARG A 335 16.15 -16.13 -2.51
N LEU A 336 15.88 -15.00 -1.85
CA LEU A 336 14.60 -14.31 -1.95
C LEU A 336 14.36 -13.75 -3.36
N LYS A 337 15.36 -13.09 -3.93
CA LYS A 337 15.30 -12.58 -5.32
C LYS A 337 15.15 -13.71 -6.33
N THR A 338 15.86 -14.82 -6.12
CA THR A 338 15.70 -16.03 -6.94
C THR A 338 14.29 -16.61 -6.83
N LEU A 339 13.76 -16.80 -5.63
CA LEU A 339 12.40 -17.30 -5.42
C LEU A 339 11.37 -16.42 -6.11
N ARG A 340 11.48 -15.09 -5.95
CA ARG A 340 10.60 -14.12 -6.63
C ARG A 340 10.65 -14.28 -8.15
N ALA A 341 11.85 -14.36 -8.71
CA ALA A 341 12.06 -14.51 -10.16
C ALA A 341 11.57 -15.88 -10.68
N ASP A 342 11.73 -16.94 -9.90
CA ASP A 342 11.22 -18.28 -10.22
C ASP A 342 9.68 -18.29 -10.29
N VAL A 343 9.02 -17.70 -9.28
CA VAL A 343 7.55 -17.58 -9.25
C VAL A 343 7.06 -16.79 -10.46
N ASP A 344 7.71 -15.67 -10.77
CA ASP A 344 7.37 -14.85 -11.93
C ASP A 344 7.48 -15.62 -13.25
N ARG A 345 8.64 -16.27 -13.48
CA ARG A 345 8.90 -17.07 -14.68
C ARG A 345 7.86 -18.17 -14.84
N ASP A 346 7.59 -18.92 -13.77
CA ASP A 346 6.71 -20.08 -13.84
C ASP A 346 5.23 -19.67 -13.94
N ALA A 347 4.84 -18.58 -13.28
CA ALA A 347 3.50 -18.00 -13.47
C ALA A 347 3.30 -17.62 -14.94
N LYS A 348 4.25 -16.92 -15.57
CA LYS A 348 4.19 -16.59 -17.00
C LYS A 348 4.13 -17.83 -17.90
N ALA A 349 4.88 -18.87 -17.56
CA ALA A 349 4.86 -20.14 -18.31
C ALA A 349 3.50 -20.86 -18.20
N LEU A 350 2.87 -20.86 -17.02
CA LEU A 350 1.60 -21.54 -16.77
C LEU A 350 0.37 -20.76 -17.26
N THR A 351 0.41 -19.43 -17.22
CA THR A 351 -0.77 -18.58 -17.48
C THR A 351 -0.71 -17.87 -18.82
N GLY A 352 0.49 -17.67 -19.37
CA GLY A 352 0.73 -16.82 -20.54
C GLY A 352 0.74 -15.32 -20.24
N GLN A 353 0.61 -14.92 -18.97
CA GLN A 353 0.64 -13.50 -18.56
C GLN A 353 1.96 -12.81 -18.95
N LYS A 354 1.94 -11.48 -19.05
CA LYS A 354 3.13 -10.68 -19.40
C LYS A 354 3.63 -9.82 -18.25
N GLN A 355 2.72 -9.41 -17.39
CA GLN A 355 2.98 -8.63 -16.20
C GLN A 355 3.76 -9.47 -15.19
N ASP A 356 4.64 -8.76 -14.51
CA ASP A 356 5.51 -9.31 -13.48
C ASP A 356 4.71 -9.67 -12.21
N VAL A 357 5.09 -10.76 -11.53
CA VAL A 357 4.50 -11.13 -10.23
C VAL A 357 5.17 -10.37 -9.10
N GLU A 358 4.42 -9.56 -8.36
CA GLU A 358 4.93 -8.82 -7.22
C GLU A 358 5.14 -9.72 -5.99
N MET A 359 6.10 -9.40 -5.11
CA MET A 359 6.29 -10.06 -3.82
C MET A 359 6.11 -9.04 -2.68
N ILE A 360 5.13 -9.27 -1.82
CA ILE A 360 4.87 -8.44 -0.64
C ILE A 360 5.34 -9.21 0.59
N THR A 361 6.38 -8.72 1.27
CA THR A 361 6.93 -9.35 2.47
C THR A 361 6.59 -8.55 3.72
N TYR A 362 6.60 -9.20 4.87
CA TYR A 362 6.74 -8.56 6.17
C TYR A 362 8.22 -8.40 6.57
N GLN A 363 8.48 -7.81 7.73
CA GLN A 363 9.78 -7.84 8.39
C GLN A 363 9.73 -8.74 9.62
N VAL A 364 10.53 -9.79 9.63
CA VAL A 364 10.68 -10.71 10.78
C VAL A 364 11.11 -9.92 12.03
N ALA A 365 10.53 -10.25 13.18
CA ALA A 365 10.83 -9.59 14.47
C ALA A 365 10.90 -10.59 15.64
N THR A 366 11.30 -11.83 15.35
CA THR A 366 11.36 -12.94 16.30
C THR A 366 12.79 -13.46 16.48
N ASN A 367 13.81 -12.72 16.01
CA ASN A 367 15.22 -13.12 16.09
C ASN A 367 15.66 -13.54 17.52
N ARG A 368 15.13 -12.87 18.56
CA ARG A 368 15.41 -13.22 19.97
C ARG A 368 14.80 -14.55 20.42
N HIS A 369 13.77 -15.06 19.74
CA HIS A 369 13.25 -16.40 19.98
C HIS A 369 14.27 -17.49 19.61
N PHE A 370 15.19 -17.18 18.70
CA PHE A 370 16.29 -18.06 18.27
C PHE A 370 17.65 -17.62 18.81
N ASP A 371 17.65 -16.92 19.95
CA ASP A 371 18.84 -16.38 20.62
C ASP A 371 19.72 -15.45 19.75
N GLN A 372 19.17 -14.91 18.66
CA GLN A 372 19.87 -13.96 17.79
C GLN A 372 19.71 -12.54 18.30
N GLN A 373 20.81 -11.89 18.68
CA GLN A 373 20.80 -10.48 19.10
C GLN A 373 20.65 -9.54 17.91
N TYR A 374 21.29 -9.87 16.79
CA TYR A 374 21.26 -9.09 15.56
C TYR A 374 20.17 -9.65 14.62
N PRO A 375 19.24 -8.81 14.12
CA PRO A 375 18.08 -9.27 13.36
C PRO A 375 18.42 -9.45 11.87
N HIS A 376 19.28 -10.42 11.58
CA HIS A 376 19.84 -10.65 10.24
C HIS A 376 18.77 -10.73 9.15
N ILE A 377 17.75 -11.58 9.33
CA ILE A 377 16.74 -11.79 8.30
C ILE A 377 15.81 -10.58 8.15
N ALA A 378 15.54 -9.84 9.22
CA ALA A 378 14.79 -8.59 9.17
C ALA A 378 15.49 -7.53 8.28
N LEU A 379 16.81 -7.41 8.42
CA LEU A 379 17.63 -6.49 7.61
C LEU A 379 17.79 -6.99 6.18
N ALA A 380 17.91 -8.31 5.98
CA ALA A 380 17.95 -8.92 4.65
C ALA A 380 16.66 -8.64 3.85
N LEU A 381 15.49 -8.72 4.50
CA LEU A 381 14.20 -8.40 3.88
C LEU A 381 14.10 -6.92 3.50
N LEU A 382 14.58 -6.02 4.36
CA LEU A 382 14.64 -4.59 4.06
C LEU A 382 15.56 -4.31 2.86
N GLN A 383 16.79 -4.81 2.90
CA GLN A 383 17.75 -4.62 1.81
C GLN A 383 17.26 -5.22 0.48
N ALA A 384 16.64 -6.40 0.50
CA ALA A 384 16.05 -6.99 -0.70
C ALA A 384 14.97 -6.11 -1.33
N SER A 385 14.16 -5.42 -0.50
CA SER A 385 13.15 -4.45 -1.00
C SER A 385 13.74 -3.19 -1.63
N HIS A 386 15.00 -2.86 -1.32
CA HIS A 386 15.72 -1.77 -1.98
C HIS A 386 16.40 -2.22 -3.28
N GLU A 387 16.84 -3.48 -3.33
CA GLU A 387 17.59 -4.04 -4.47
C GLU A 387 16.71 -4.57 -5.60
N ASP A 388 15.47 -4.98 -5.32
CA ASP A 388 14.52 -5.51 -6.31
C ASP A 388 13.22 -4.69 -6.25
N PRO A 389 12.84 -3.98 -7.34
CA PRO A 389 11.66 -3.12 -7.35
C PRO A 389 10.33 -3.88 -7.22
N HIS A 390 10.35 -5.21 -7.25
CA HIS A 390 9.16 -6.04 -7.09
C HIS A 390 9.09 -6.75 -5.72
N ILE A 391 9.99 -6.43 -4.79
CA ILE A 391 9.94 -6.89 -3.41
C ILE A 391 9.52 -5.71 -2.53
N HIS A 392 8.36 -5.81 -1.88
CA HIS A 392 7.75 -4.73 -1.12
C HIS A 392 7.65 -5.09 0.35
N LEU A 393 8.35 -4.36 1.22
CA LEU A 393 8.27 -4.55 2.67
C LEU A 393 7.05 -3.83 3.25
N ALA A 394 6.03 -4.58 3.67
CA ALA A 394 4.74 -4.04 4.09
C ALA A 394 4.72 -3.55 5.54
N VAL A 395 5.29 -4.32 6.46
CA VAL A 395 5.10 -4.08 7.89
C VAL A 395 6.15 -4.78 8.76
N PRO A 396 6.67 -4.15 9.83
CA PRO A 396 7.49 -4.84 10.82
C PRO A 396 6.65 -5.64 11.81
N MET A 397 7.07 -6.86 12.13
CA MET A 397 6.26 -7.78 12.93
C MET A 397 6.20 -7.46 14.43
N TYR A 398 7.04 -6.55 14.95
CA TYR A 398 7.08 -6.24 16.38
C TYR A 398 5.79 -5.60 16.91
N LEU A 399 4.88 -5.13 16.04
CA LEU A 399 3.62 -4.50 16.47
C LEU A 399 2.50 -5.49 16.80
N PHE A 400 2.70 -6.78 16.52
CA PHE A 400 1.69 -7.82 16.66
C PHE A 400 1.78 -8.59 17.99
N ARG A 401 0.70 -9.29 18.34
CA ARG A 401 0.67 -10.17 19.52
C ARG A 401 1.13 -11.56 19.14
N TYR A 402 1.89 -12.17 20.04
CA TYR A 402 2.43 -13.51 19.89
C TYR A 402 1.86 -14.46 20.94
N VAL A 403 1.69 -15.73 20.59
CA VAL A 403 1.20 -16.78 21.48
C VAL A 403 2.33 -17.56 22.16
N ASP A 404 3.44 -17.80 21.45
CA ASP A 404 4.58 -18.62 21.90
C ASP A 404 5.94 -17.95 21.63
N GLY A 405 5.93 -16.70 21.17
CA GLY A 405 7.13 -15.95 20.78
C GLY A 405 7.60 -16.18 19.34
N GLY A 406 7.00 -17.13 18.60
CA GLY A 406 7.26 -17.38 17.17
C GLY A 406 6.03 -17.21 16.28
N HIS A 407 4.83 -17.46 16.82
CA HIS A 407 3.55 -17.37 16.12
C HIS A 407 2.68 -16.25 16.69
N THR A 408 1.98 -15.55 15.81
CA THR A 408 0.99 -14.54 16.21
C THR A 408 -0.34 -15.18 16.63
N ASP A 409 -1.24 -14.40 17.22
CA ASP A 409 -2.65 -14.82 17.34
C ASP A 409 -3.43 -14.60 16.03
N ASN A 410 -4.64 -15.17 15.94
CA ASN A 410 -5.49 -15.10 14.75
C ASN A 410 -5.80 -13.66 14.31
N ARG A 411 -6.08 -12.79 15.26
CA ARG A 411 -6.38 -11.38 15.00
C ARG A 411 -5.17 -10.62 14.47
N SER A 412 -3.99 -10.85 15.05
CA SER A 412 -2.75 -10.26 14.55
C SER A 412 -2.37 -10.77 13.17
N THR A 413 -2.68 -12.04 12.85
CA THR A 413 -2.48 -12.58 11.49
C THR A 413 -3.41 -11.94 10.47
N GLU A 414 -4.69 -11.76 10.80
CA GLU A 414 -5.63 -11.06 9.92
C GLU A 414 -5.20 -9.60 9.70
N TRP A 415 -4.74 -8.93 10.77
CA TRP A 415 -4.23 -7.57 10.71
C TRP A 415 -2.94 -7.46 9.89
N MET A 416 -2.01 -8.41 10.03
CA MET A 416 -0.83 -8.52 9.16
C MET A 416 -1.25 -8.69 7.70
N GLY A 417 -2.23 -9.55 7.43
CA GLY A 417 -2.85 -9.67 6.12
C GLY A 417 -3.35 -8.33 5.60
N ALA A 418 -4.01 -7.52 6.42
CA ALA A 418 -4.49 -6.20 6.00
C ALA A 418 -3.35 -5.25 5.59
N TYR A 419 -2.19 -5.29 6.25
CA TYR A 419 -1.00 -4.57 5.78
C TYR A 419 -0.56 -5.05 4.39
N TYR A 420 -0.58 -6.36 4.12
CA TYR A 420 -0.32 -6.86 2.76
C TYR A 420 -1.36 -6.35 1.76
N GLY A 421 -2.62 -6.31 2.15
CA GLY A 421 -3.73 -5.82 1.30
C GLY A 421 -3.63 -4.33 0.96
N LEU A 422 -3.17 -3.51 1.91
CA LEU A 422 -2.82 -2.12 1.67
C LEU A 422 -1.76 -2.02 0.57
N VAL A 423 -0.63 -2.71 0.74
CA VAL A 423 0.47 -2.68 -0.24
C VAL A 423 0.03 -3.22 -1.59
N LEU A 424 -0.72 -4.33 -1.61
CA LEU A 424 -1.29 -4.92 -2.81
C LEU A 424 -2.12 -3.89 -3.59
N LYS A 425 -3.01 -3.16 -2.90
CA LYS A 425 -3.82 -2.12 -3.54
C LYS A 425 -2.95 -1.01 -4.12
N ARG A 426 -1.94 -0.53 -3.38
CA ARG A 426 -1.02 0.52 -3.86
C ARG A 426 -0.24 0.08 -5.11
N ILE A 427 0.38 -1.10 -5.08
CA ILE A 427 1.26 -1.54 -6.18
C ILE A 427 0.49 -2.05 -7.39
N LEU A 428 -0.57 -2.85 -7.18
CA LEU A 428 -1.24 -3.56 -8.26
C LEU A 428 -2.39 -2.76 -8.86
N ILE A 429 -3.14 -2.05 -8.00
CA ILE A 429 -4.31 -1.30 -8.43
C ILE A 429 -3.88 0.14 -8.74
N ASP A 430 -3.28 0.85 -7.78
CA ASP A 430 -2.93 2.27 -7.98
C ASP A 430 -1.68 2.49 -8.84
N GLN A 431 -0.90 1.42 -9.06
CA GLN A 431 0.37 1.45 -9.79
C GLN A 431 1.36 2.44 -9.13
N GLU A 432 1.36 2.46 -7.79
CA GLU A 432 2.22 3.30 -6.96
C GLU A 432 3.44 2.53 -6.47
N THR A 433 4.56 3.25 -6.33
CA THR A 433 5.73 2.72 -5.65
C THR A 433 5.52 2.73 -4.15
N TRP A 434 5.50 1.55 -3.55
CA TRP A 434 5.46 1.40 -2.10
C TRP A 434 6.85 1.64 -1.48
N LYS A 435 6.90 2.36 -0.35
CA LYS A 435 8.09 2.47 0.49
C LYS A 435 7.69 2.48 1.96
N PRO A 436 8.34 1.68 2.82
CA PRO A 436 8.04 1.69 4.25
C PRO A 436 8.51 2.98 4.93
N LEU A 437 8.11 3.18 6.19
CA LEU A 437 8.70 4.22 7.04
C LEU A 437 10.13 3.82 7.44
N GLU A 438 11.13 4.51 6.91
CA GLU A 438 12.56 4.19 7.10
C GLU A 438 13.45 5.45 7.00
N PRO A 439 14.67 5.45 7.55
CA PRO A 439 15.58 6.58 7.39
C PRO A 439 16.12 6.69 5.95
N LEU A 440 16.14 7.90 5.40
CA LEU A 440 16.68 8.23 4.08
C LEU A 440 18.04 8.91 4.14
N ALA A 441 18.28 9.70 5.19
CA ALA A 441 19.51 10.44 5.37
C ALA A 441 19.80 10.59 6.86
N TRP A 442 21.07 10.60 7.21
CA TRP A 442 21.51 10.75 8.59
C TRP A 442 22.84 11.49 8.66
N GLN A 443 23.02 12.22 9.76
CA GLN A 443 24.23 12.97 10.03
C GLN A 443 24.56 12.94 11.52
N ARG A 444 25.85 12.97 11.83
CA ARG A 444 26.36 13.17 13.19
C ARG A 444 27.01 14.55 13.34
N ALA A 445 26.79 15.19 14.47
CA ALA A 445 27.43 16.43 14.85
C ALA A 445 27.66 16.44 16.37
N GLY A 446 28.92 16.32 16.81
CA GLY A 446 29.26 16.23 18.23
C GLY A 446 28.55 15.04 18.88
N ALA A 447 27.69 15.31 19.88
CA ALA A 447 26.91 14.30 20.59
C ALA A 447 25.52 14.03 19.96
N THR A 448 25.22 14.60 18.79
CA THR A 448 23.88 14.52 18.18
C THR A 448 23.92 13.71 16.89
N ALA A 449 22.97 12.80 16.72
CA ALA A 449 22.62 12.18 15.45
C ALA A 449 21.25 12.69 15.00
N THR A 450 21.12 13.10 13.75
CA THR A 450 19.86 13.52 13.13
C THR A 450 19.55 12.59 11.98
N LEU A 451 18.36 11.98 12.00
CA LEU A 451 17.86 11.09 10.96
C LEU A 451 16.62 11.72 10.31
N ARG A 452 16.59 11.76 8.97
CA ARG A 452 15.42 12.12 8.17
C ARG A 452 14.80 10.87 7.57
N PHE A 453 13.48 10.78 7.62
CA PHE A 453 12.75 9.57 7.25
C PHE A 453 11.95 9.75 5.96
N ASN A 454 11.73 8.65 5.25
CA ASN A 454 10.64 8.53 4.29
C ASN A 454 9.34 8.43 5.09
N VAL A 455 8.50 9.46 5.05
CA VAL A 455 7.26 9.50 5.85
C VAL A 455 6.07 9.62 4.92
N PRO A 456 5.48 8.52 4.42
CA PRO A 456 4.35 8.59 3.48
C PRO A 456 3.15 9.39 4.00
N ALA A 457 2.82 9.27 5.29
CA ALA A 457 1.74 10.02 5.93
C ALA A 457 2.18 10.73 7.23
N PRO A 458 2.90 11.84 7.20
CA PRO A 458 3.31 12.66 8.32
C PRO A 458 2.17 13.19 9.19
N PRO A 459 2.52 13.76 10.36
CA PRO A 459 3.85 13.76 10.95
C PRO A 459 4.27 12.38 11.46
N LEU A 460 5.57 12.20 11.68
CA LEU A 460 6.08 11.20 12.61
C LEU A 460 5.43 11.36 13.97
N ARG A 461 5.14 10.23 14.62
CA ARG A 461 4.61 10.18 15.98
C ARG A 461 5.23 9.04 16.77
N TRP A 462 5.37 9.30 18.07
CA TRP A 462 5.58 8.24 19.06
C TRP A 462 4.24 7.61 19.39
N ASP A 463 4.17 6.28 19.27
CA ASP A 463 3.03 5.50 19.73
C ASP A 463 3.50 4.46 20.74
N THR A 464 3.12 4.70 22.00
CA THR A 464 3.39 3.83 23.14
C THR A 464 2.13 3.07 23.60
N THR A 465 1.03 3.20 22.85
CA THR A 465 -0.28 2.64 23.18
C THR A 465 -0.54 1.34 22.44
N GLN A 466 -0.33 1.31 21.13
CA GLN A 466 -0.45 0.11 20.31
C GLN A 466 0.75 -0.81 20.51
N VAL A 467 1.94 -0.23 20.56
CA VAL A 467 3.19 -0.90 20.93
C VAL A 467 3.64 -0.32 22.26
N ALA A 468 3.83 -1.16 23.28
CA ALA A 468 4.26 -0.70 24.60
C ALA A 468 5.60 0.05 24.50
N GLY A 469 5.74 1.13 25.28
CA GLY A 469 6.96 1.92 25.31
C GLY A 469 8.22 1.06 25.51
N ASN A 470 9.26 1.40 24.77
CA ASN A 470 10.58 0.79 24.87
C ASN A 470 11.64 1.85 25.22
N SER A 471 12.76 1.44 25.78
CA SER A 471 13.87 2.35 26.08
C SER A 471 14.28 3.11 24.82
N ASP A 472 14.44 4.44 24.96
CA ASP A 472 14.81 5.35 23.86
C ASP A 472 13.92 5.18 22.60
N TYR A 473 12.65 4.81 22.79
CA TYR A 473 11.67 4.51 21.74
C TYR A 473 12.12 3.42 20.74
N GLY A 474 13.06 2.57 21.14
CA GLY A 474 13.65 1.50 20.32
C GLY A 474 14.96 1.86 19.63
N PHE A 475 15.48 3.07 19.80
CA PHE A 475 16.79 3.47 19.27
C PHE A 475 17.94 3.02 20.16
N SER A 476 19.06 2.65 19.56
CA SER A 476 20.33 2.46 20.26
C SER A 476 21.50 2.94 19.41
N LEU A 477 22.55 3.42 20.08
CA LEU A 477 23.81 3.80 19.45
C LEU A 477 24.86 2.73 19.75
N ARG A 478 25.27 1.95 18.73
CA ARG A 478 26.30 0.92 18.88
C ARG A 478 27.63 1.41 18.34
N LEU A 479 28.63 1.48 19.22
CA LEU A 479 29.99 1.87 18.86
C LEU A 479 30.65 0.80 17.98
N PRO A 480 31.70 1.15 17.20
CA PRO A 480 32.51 0.17 16.47
C PRO A 480 33.09 -0.95 17.35
N SER A 481 33.25 -0.71 18.65
CA SER A 481 33.69 -1.72 19.62
C SER A 481 32.61 -2.75 19.98
N GLY A 482 31.37 -2.54 19.55
CA GLY A 482 30.19 -3.34 19.91
C GLY A 482 29.45 -2.86 21.14
N ASN A 483 30.01 -1.93 21.92
CA ASN A 483 29.38 -1.37 23.12
C ASN A 483 28.28 -0.36 22.79
N LEU A 484 27.28 -0.27 23.67
CA LEU A 484 26.26 0.77 23.57
C LEU A 484 26.79 2.11 24.10
N LEU A 485 26.58 3.17 23.34
CA LEU A 485 26.76 4.56 23.77
C LEU A 485 25.45 5.05 24.41
N PRO A 486 25.44 5.47 25.69
CA PRO A 486 24.22 5.92 26.35
C PRO A 486 23.56 7.11 25.63
N ILE A 487 22.25 6.99 25.41
CA ILE A 487 21.40 8.06 24.89
C ILE A 487 20.97 8.95 26.06
N GLN A 488 21.01 10.26 25.86
CA GLN A 488 20.46 11.27 26.76
C GLN A 488 18.99 11.55 26.43
N SER A 489 18.66 11.68 25.15
CA SER A 489 17.29 11.91 24.70
C SER A 489 17.07 11.52 23.23
N VAL A 490 15.82 11.22 22.90
CA VAL A 490 15.33 11.05 21.52
C VAL A 490 14.09 11.92 21.34
N SER A 491 14.04 12.69 20.27
CA SER A 491 12.94 13.63 19.99
C SER A 491 12.60 13.69 18.51
N ILE A 492 11.32 13.83 18.18
CA ILE A 492 10.88 14.20 16.83
C ILE A 492 11.01 15.72 16.73
N THR A 493 11.86 16.20 15.81
CA THR A 493 12.21 17.63 15.65
C THR A 493 11.56 18.27 14.42
N GLY A 494 10.90 17.47 13.58
CA GLY A 494 10.16 17.89 12.40
C GLY A 494 9.15 16.83 11.97
N PRO A 495 8.34 17.07 10.91
CA PRO A 495 7.37 16.10 10.43
C PRO A 495 8.02 14.79 9.94
N ASP A 496 9.31 14.82 9.58
CA ASP A 496 10.11 13.75 8.99
C ASP A 496 11.45 13.51 9.73
N GLU A 497 11.72 14.20 10.84
CA GLU A 497 13.05 14.24 11.47
C GLU A 497 13.02 13.71 12.90
N VAL A 498 13.93 12.78 13.21
CA VAL A 498 14.26 12.35 14.57
C VAL A 498 15.67 12.80 14.93
N ARG A 499 15.83 13.36 16.12
CA ARG A 499 17.11 13.72 16.73
C ARG A 499 17.38 12.84 17.94
N ILE A 500 18.56 12.25 17.97
CA ILE A 500 19.11 11.46 19.07
C ILE A 500 20.29 12.25 19.65
N THR A 501 20.27 12.52 20.95
CA THR A 501 21.39 13.14 21.67
C THR A 501 22.00 12.11 22.61
N ALA A 502 23.29 11.82 22.45
CA ALA A 502 24.07 10.94 23.30
C ALA A 502 24.66 11.67 24.51
N GLN A 503 25.06 10.93 25.54
CA GLN A 503 25.70 11.50 26.75
C GLN A 503 27.14 11.98 26.50
N SER A 504 27.76 11.58 25.38
CA SER A 504 29.10 12.01 24.97
C SER A 504 29.15 12.13 23.44
N PRO A 505 30.21 12.76 22.86
CA PRO A 505 30.36 12.84 21.41
C PRO A 505 30.24 11.46 20.74
N ILE A 506 29.53 11.41 19.62
CA ILE A 506 29.28 10.18 18.85
C ILE A 506 30.50 9.93 17.95
N PRO A 507 31.26 8.83 18.17
CA PRO A 507 32.40 8.50 17.32
C PRO A 507 31.96 8.14 15.89
N ALA A 508 32.84 8.38 14.91
CA ALA A 508 32.63 7.93 13.54
C ALA A 508 32.52 6.40 13.46
N GLY A 509 31.65 5.89 12.58
CA GLY A 509 31.39 4.46 12.47
C GLY A 509 30.43 3.92 13.54
N THR A 510 29.84 4.78 14.37
CA THR A 510 28.75 4.39 15.28
C THR A 510 27.51 4.04 14.48
N HIS A 511 26.86 2.94 14.82
CA HIS A 511 25.62 2.48 14.23
C HIS A 511 24.42 3.01 15.01
N VAL A 512 23.41 3.53 14.31
CA VAL A 512 22.08 3.76 14.85
C VAL A 512 21.25 2.52 14.51
N GLU A 513 20.93 1.76 15.54
CA GLU A 513 20.07 0.58 15.46
C GLU A 513 18.65 0.97 15.91
N TYR A 514 17.63 0.48 15.22
CA TYR A 514 16.24 0.69 15.60
C TYR A 514 15.48 -0.63 15.72
N ALA A 515 14.80 -0.80 16.85
CA ALA A 515 13.99 -1.97 17.22
C ALA A 515 14.78 -3.29 17.40
N PHE A 516 16.04 -3.21 17.82
CA PHE A 516 16.91 -4.38 18.08
C PHE A 516 16.78 -4.93 19.52
N ASN A 517 16.27 -4.09 20.42
CA ASN A 517 16.33 -4.31 21.87
C ASN A 517 14.94 -4.29 22.49
N GLY A 518 14.78 -4.97 23.62
CA GLY A 518 13.57 -4.97 24.44
C GLY A 518 13.51 -6.21 25.35
N VAL A 519 12.72 -6.14 26.42
CA VAL A 519 12.58 -7.25 27.37
C VAL A 519 11.63 -8.30 26.81
N GLY A 520 12.10 -9.54 26.64
CA GLY A 520 11.35 -10.66 26.08
C GLY A 520 11.86 -11.06 24.69
N VAL A 521 11.07 -11.86 23.97
CA VAL A 521 11.50 -12.45 22.69
C VAL A 521 10.80 -11.85 21.46
N ALA A 522 9.53 -11.45 21.56
CA ALA A 522 8.78 -10.89 20.44
C ALA A 522 7.50 -10.15 20.88
N GLY A 523 7.03 -9.28 19.99
CA GLY A 523 5.66 -8.74 20.00
C GLY A 523 5.49 -7.30 20.51
N SER A 524 4.24 -6.86 20.51
CA SER A 524 3.90 -5.44 20.75
C SER A 524 4.10 -4.98 22.19
N ARG A 525 4.27 -5.90 23.13
CA ARG A 525 4.47 -5.61 24.55
C ARG A 525 5.86 -5.99 25.06
N TYR A 526 6.48 -7.00 24.44
CA TYR A 526 7.72 -7.63 24.88
C TYR A 526 8.63 -7.87 23.67
N GLY A 527 9.92 -8.09 23.89
CA GLY A 527 10.89 -8.31 22.84
C GLY A 527 11.31 -7.05 22.07
N PRO A 528 12.14 -7.23 21.03
CA PRO A 528 12.63 -6.14 20.18
C PRO A 528 11.50 -5.39 19.49
N ARG A 529 11.45 -4.07 19.69
CA ARG A 529 10.39 -3.22 19.14
C ARG A 529 10.81 -1.76 19.11
N GLY A 530 10.11 -0.95 18.31
CA GLY A 530 10.22 0.50 18.34
C GLY A 530 8.85 1.16 18.44
N ASN A 531 8.84 2.46 18.72
CA ASN A 531 7.61 3.23 18.95
C ASN A 531 7.35 4.31 17.88
N LEU A 532 8.17 4.37 16.81
CA LEU A 532 8.03 5.34 15.74
C LEU A 532 7.08 4.84 14.66
N ARG A 533 6.09 5.67 14.33
CA ARG A 533 5.16 5.47 13.22
C ARG A 533 4.80 6.81 12.57
N ASP A 534 4.19 6.78 11.40
CA ASP A 534 3.57 7.96 10.80
C ASP A 534 2.06 8.02 11.09
N SER A 535 1.34 9.02 10.58
CA SER A 535 -0.10 9.23 10.76
C SER A 535 -1.00 8.44 9.79
N GLN A 536 -0.50 7.43 9.07
CA GLN A 536 -1.31 6.62 8.13
C GLN A 536 -2.53 5.97 8.81
N GLY A 537 -2.40 5.51 10.05
CA GLY A 537 -3.50 4.86 10.78
C GLY A 537 -4.60 5.84 11.24
N ASP A 538 -4.34 7.15 11.14
CA ASP A 538 -5.36 8.21 11.23
C ASP A 538 -6.16 8.34 9.95
N ALA A 539 -5.83 7.59 8.89
CA ALA A 539 -6.52 7.60 7.61
C ALA A 539 -6.94 6.20 7.12
N ILE A 540 -6.20 5.19 7.52
CA ILE A 540 -6.37 3.86 6.99
C ILE A 540 -6.63 2.95 8.17
N ARG A 541 -7.81 2.36 8.18
CA ARG A 541 -8.19 1.37 9.17
C ARG A 541 -8.70 0.13 8.48
N PHE A 542 -8.20 -1.01 8.89
CA PHE A 542 -8.80 -2.27 8.53
C PHE A 542 -10.01 -2.51 9.43
N ASN A 543 -11.20 -2.40 8.85
CA ASN A 543 -12.39 -2.90 9.51
C ASN A 543 -12.47 -4.38 9.20
N ASP A 544 -12.53 -5.26 10.20
CA ASP A 544 -12.67 -6.72 10.05
C ASP A 544 -14.12 -7.21 10.25
N GLY A 545 -15.05 -6.27 10.53
CA GLY A 545 -16.47 -6.53 10.78
C GLY A 545 -16.78 -6.65 12.27
N ARG A 546 -15.75 -6.72 13.11
CA ARG A 546 -15.83 -6.75 14.59
C ARG A 546 -15.29 -5.46 15.18
N GLU A 547 -14.25 -4.92 14.56
CA GLU A 547 -13.52 -3.76 15.02
C GLU A 547 -12.81 -3.04 13.87
N SER A 548 -12.27 -1.88 14.19
CA SER A 548 -11.51 -1.05 13.27
C SER A 548 -10.09 -0.91 13.78
N MET A 549 -9.17 -1.65 13.17
CA MET A 549 -7.74 -1.66 13.47
C MET A 549 -7.02 -0.61 12.64
N ARG A 550 -6.14 0.18 13.24
CA ARG A 550 -5.36 1.19 12.52
C ARG A 550 -4.28 0.52 11.67
N LEU A 551 -4.07 1.00 10.45
CA LEU A 551 -2.90 0.64 9.65
C LEU A 551 -1.89 1.79 9.70
N ASP A 552 -1.33 2.05 10.87
CA ASP A 552 -0.20 2.98 11.01
C ASP A 552 1.01 2.46 10.23
N ASN A 553 1.76 3.33 9.54
CA ASN A 553 3.01 2.92 8.93
C ASN A 553 4.11 2.96 10.00
N TRP A 554 4.47 1.79 10.51
CA TRP A 554 5.47 1.64 11.56
C TRP A 554 6.87 1.63 10.98
N CYS A 555 7.81 2.25 11.70
CA CYS A 555 9.19 2.30 11.24
C CYS A 555 9.78 0.89 11.21
N VAL A 556 10.41 0.53 10.10
CA VAL A 556 11.06 -0.78 9.93
C VAL A 556 12.30 -0.88 10.82
N ILE A 557 12.67 -2.12 11.18
CA ILE A 557 13.93 -2.45 11.83
C ILE A 557 15.07 -2.06 10.87
N PHE A 558 16.02 -1.24 11.31
CA PHE A 558 17.15 -0.81 10.49
C PHE A 558 18.43 -0.68 11.31
N ASP A 559 19.56 -0.64 10.58
CA ASP A 559 20.90 -0.38 11.07
C ASP A 559 21.61 0.56 10.08
N VAL A 560 22.00 1.75 10.54
CA VAL A 560 22.68 2.76 9.71
C VAL A 560 23.93 3.30 10.39
N GLN A 561 25.02 3.44 9.63
CA GLN A 561 26.31 3.91 10.15
C GLN A 561 26.48 5.44 10.00
N LEU A 562 26.89 6.12 11.08
CA LEU A 562 27.10 7.57 11.19
C LEU A 562 28.53 8.07 10.92
#